data_AF-X0WCN3-F1
#
_entry.id   AF-X0WCN3-F1
#
_cell.length_a   1.000
_cell.length_b   1.000
_cell.length_c   1.000
_cell.angle_alpha   90.00
_cell.angle_beta   90.00
_cell.angle_gamma   90.00
#
_symmetry.space_group_name_H-M   'P 1'
#
loop_
_entity.id
_entity.type
_entity.pdbx_description
1 polymer ?
#
loop_
_entity_poly.entity_id
_entity_poly.type
_entity_poly.pdbx_seq_one_letter_code
_entity_poly.pdbx_strand_id
1 'polypeptide(L)'
;PIVAVKGGRSVSGARAASSHTGSLAGADIAVDALFRQAGVIRVNTIEEMFGVAQLLAHQPAPKGNRVGIVTNAGGPGILAADACDSWDLEVPQLSDATQTALREFLPPEASVTNPVDMIASATPDHYRRAISTVLDAPEVDAAILIYIPPLVTTPEEVAAAVREGVRESGADKPLLACFMMVRGAPPELQLDESRHIPSYTFPDDAVQALAHARDYAEYRDASEGKVVEFKDVNTEAARDLLRSAVIDPSKGGWLAPDSALRLMEL
;
A
#
# COMPACT_ATOMS: atom_id res chain seq x y z
N PRO A 1 -11.64 -6.36 4.52
CA PRO A 1 -11.27 -5.04 3.96
C PRO A 1 -12.34 -4.56 2.95
N ILE A 2 -12.59 -3.26 2.87
CA ILE A 2 -13.42 -2.63 1.83
C ILE A 2 -12.51 -1.66 1.08
N VAL A 3 -12.37 -1.84 -0.23
CA VAL A 3 -11.64 -0.92 -1.11
C VAL A 3 -12.67 -0.18 -1.97
N ALA A 4 -12.57 1.15 -2.04
CA ALA A 4 -13.57 1.97 -2.71
C ALA A 4 -12.94 3.03 -3.64
N VAL A 5 -13.44 3.08 -4.87
CA VAL A 5 -13.20 4.18 -5.81
C VAL A 5 -14.40 5.11 -5.78
N LYS A 6 -14.19 6.38 -5.39
CA LYS A 6 -15.25 7.39 -5.37
C LYS A 6 -15.23 8.25 -6.63
N GLY A 7 -16.22 8.05 -7.51
CA GLY A 7 -16.51 8.97 -8.60
C GLY A 7 -17.05 10.31 -8.10
N GLY A 8 -16.86 11.38 -8.87
CA GLY A 8 -17.39 12.71 -8.52
C GLY A 8 -16.61 13.47 -7.44
N ARG A 9 -15.31 13.17 -7.28
CA ARG A 9 -14.40 13.82 -6.31
C ARG A 9 -13.99 15.25 -6.66
N SER A 10 -13.91 15.57 -7.95
CA SER A 10 -13.58 16.90 -8.45
C SER A 10 -14.83 17.73 -8.69
N VAL A 11 -14.71 19.07 -8.78
CA VAL A 11 -15.82 19.97 -9.13
C VAL A 11 -16.54 19.51 -10.41
N SER A 12 -15.76 19.20 -11.45
CA SER A 12 -16.31 18.71 -12.72
C SER A 12 -16.99 17.35 -12.57
N GLY A 13 -16.39 16.42 -11.81
CA GLY A 13 -16.96 15.11 -11.56
C GLY A 13 -18.24 15.16 -10.71
N ALA A 14 -18.27 16.00 -9.68
CA ALA A 14 -19.42 16.17 -8.79
C ALA A 14 -20.62 16.71 -9.57
N ARG A 15 -20.39 17.70 -10.44
CA ARG A 15 -21.40 18.21 -11.37
C ARG A 15 -21.94 17.11 -12.28
N ALA A 16 -21.06 16.34 -12.91
CA ALA A 16 -21.47 15.23 -13.78
C ALA A 16 -22.28 14.16 -13.02
N ALA A 17 -21.87 13.77 -11.82
CA ALA A 17 -22.56 12.79 -10.98
C ALA A 17 -23.95 13.30 -10.52
N SER A 18 -24.05 14.58 -10.18
CA SER A 18 -25.32 15.20 -9.79
C SER A 18 -26.30 15.24 -10.95
N SER A 19 -25.85 15.60 -12.15
CA SER A 19 -26.68 15.54 -13.37
C SER A 19 -27.12 14.11 -13.71
N HIS A 20 -26.26 13.11 -13.51
CA HIS A 20 -26.57 11.72 -13.83
C HIS A 20 -27.57 11.09 -12.86
N THR A 21 -27.47 11.38 -11.57
CA THR A 21 -28.29 10.74 -10.52
C THR A 21 -29.48 11.57 -10.08
N GLY A 22 -29.56 12.85 -10.47
CA GLY A 22 -30.58 13.78 -10.00
C GLY A 22 -30.48 14.12 -8.50
N SER A 23 -29.37 13.76 -7.85
CA SER A 23 -29.13 13.99 -6.41
C SER A 23 -27.99 14.97 -6.20
N LEU A 24 -27.97 15.65 -5.05
CA LEU A 24 -26.83 16.48 -4.67
C LEU A 24 -25.63 15.55 -4.41
N ALA A 25 -24.51 15.78 -5.11
CA ALA A 25 -23.29 15.05 -4.82
C ALA A 25 -22.86 15.39 -3.37
N GLY A 26 -22.75 14.37 -2.51
CA GLY A 26 -22.24 14.56 -1.16
C GLY A 26 -20.85 15.19 -1.17
N ALA A 27 -20.55 16.03 -0.17
CA ALA A 27 -19.27 16.69 -0.06
C ALA A 27 -18.14 15.64 0.02
N ASP A 28 -17.17 15.72 -0.90
CA ASP A 28 -16.12 14.70 -1.02
C ASP A 28 -15.33 14.53 0.28
N ILE A 29 -15.13 15.62 1.01
CA ILE A 29 -14.48 15.64 2.32
C ILE A 29 -15.26 14.88 3.40
N ALA A 30 -16.61 14.92 3.36
CA ALA A 30 -17.44 14.19 4.31
C ALA A 30 -17.40 12.68 4.03
N VAL A 31 -17.36 12.29 2.75
CA VAL A 31 -17.17 10.90 2.34
C VAL A 31 -15.78 10.40 2.72
N ASP A 32 -14.75 11.24 2.56
CA ASP A 32 -13.39 10.93 2.95
C ASP A 32 -13.26 10.65 4.46
N ALA A 33 -13.81 11.55 5.27
CA ALA A 33 -13.84 11.40 6.72
C ALA A 33 -14.61 10.13 7.15
N LEU A 34 -15.76 9.85 6.51
CA LEU A 34 -16.52 8.63 6.74
C LEU A 34 -15.71 7.38 6.39
N PHE A 35 -15.03 7.37 5.25
CA PHE A 35 -14.21 6.24 4.81
C PHE A 35 -13.06 5.98 5.78
N ARG A 36 -12.34 7.03 6.18
CA ARG A 36 -11.27 6.93 7.17
C ARG A 36 -11.77 6.40 8.51
N GLN A 37 -12.90 6.90 9.01
CA GLN A 37 -13.48 6.45 10.27
C GLN A 37 -14.00 5.00 10.20
N ALA A 38 -14.44 4.54 9.02
CA ALA A 38 -14.96 3.19 8.81
C ALA A 38 -13.88 2.17 8.37
N GLY A 39 -12.62 2.59 8.21
CA GLY A 39 -11.55 1.73 7.70
C GLY A 39 -11.71 1.33 6.23
N VAL A 40 -12.44 2.14 5.46
CA VAL A 40 -12.57 1.94 4.01
C VAL A 40 -11.31 2.47 3.34
N ILE A 41 -10.65 1.59 2.58
CA ILE A 41 -9.46 1.93 1.82
C ILE A 41 -9.91 2.70 0.58
N ARG A 42 -9.76 4.02 0.64
CA ARG A 42 -10.08 4.89 -0.49
C ARG A 42 -8.93 4.93 -1.47
N VAL A 43 -9.25 4.73 -2.74
CA VAL A 43 -8.30 4.86 -3.86
C VAL A 43 -8.88 5.76 -4.96
N ASN A 44 -8.02 6.26 -5.84
CA ASN A 44 -8.33 7.25 -6.86
C ASN A 44 -8.67 6.66 -8.23
N THR A 45 -8.20 5.45 -8.51
CA THR A 45 -8.39 4.77 -9.80
C THR A 45 -8.89 3.34 -9.63
N ILE A 46 -9.49 2.79 -10.68
CA ILE A 46 -9.92 1.38 -10.70
C ILE A 46 -8.70 0.45 -10.66
N GLU A 47 -7.59 0.86 -11.26
CA GLU A 47 -6.33 0.12 -11.24
C GLU A 47 -5.78 -0.02 -9.82
N GLU A 48 -5.73 1.09 -9.07
CA GLU A 48 -5.36 1.07 -7.65
C GLU A 48 -6.30 0.16 -6.83
N MET A 49 -7.60 0.19 -7.11
CA MET A 49 -8.58 -0.66 -6.42
C MET A 49 -8.28 -2.15 -6.61
N PHE A 50 -8.03 -2.57 -7.85
CA PHE A 50 -7.65 -3.95 -8.12
C PHE A 50 -6.28 -4.30 -7.55
N GLY A 51 -5.31 -3.36 -7.62
CA GLY A 51 -3.98 -3.55 -7.05
C GLY A 51 -4.01 -3.80 -5.54
N VAL A 52 -4.76 -3.01 -4.78
CA VAL A 52 -4.94 -3.20 -3.33
C VAL A 52 -5.75 -4.47 -3.05
N ALA A 53 -6.83 -4.71 -3.79
CA ALA A 53 -7.70 -5.87 -3.57
C ALA A 53 -6.96 -7.18 -3.78
N GLN A 54 -6.12 -7.28 -4.83
CA GLN A 54 -5.33 -8.49 -5.10
C GLN A 54 -4.32 -8.78 -3.98
N LEU A 55 -3.66 -7.74 -3.45
CA LEU A 55 -2.74 -7.89 -2.33
C LEU A 55 -3.46 -8.44 -1.09
N LEU A 56 -4.52 -7.76 -0.65
CA LEU A 56 -5.24 -8.11 0.57
C LEU A 56 -6.04 -9.42 0.47
N ALA A 57 -6.30 -9.91 -0.76
CA ALA A 57 -6.96 -11.19 -0.97
C ALA A 57 -6.00 -12.39 -0.89
N HIS A 58 -4.71 -12.19 -1.15
CA HIS A 58 -3.78 -13.29 -1.37
C HIS A 58 -2.49 -13.24 -0.55
N GLN A 59 -2.22 -12.13 0.15
CA GLN A 59 -1.06 -11.97 1.01
C GLN A 59 -1.50 -11.53 2.41
N PRO A 60 -0.71 -11.85 3.46
CA PRO A 60 -0.96 -11.30 4.79
C PRO A 60 -0.79 -9.78 4.76
N ALA A 61 -1.55 -9.08 5.61
CA ALA A 61 -1.35 -7.66 5.80
C ALA A 61 0.03 -7.42 6.45
N PRO A 62 0.79 -6.39 6.04
CA PRO A 62 2.09 -6.11 6.62
C PRO A 62 1.96 -5.75 8.10
N LYS A 63 2.93 -6.16 8.93
CA LYS A 63 2.95 -5.90 10.38
C LYS A 63 3.64 -4.58 10.74
N GLY A 64 4.17 -3.89 9.75
CA GLY A 64 4.89 -2.63 9.86
C GLY A 64 5.14 -2.03 8.48
N ASN A 65 5.99 -1.01 8.43
CA ASN A 65 6.24 -0.21 7.22
C ASN A 65 7.62 -0.47 6.60
N ARG A 66 8.40 -1.45 7.10
CA ARG A 66 9.77 -1.71 6.63
C ARG A 66 9.79 -2.66 5.44
N VAL A 67 10.35 -2.22 4.33
CA VAL A 67 10.30 -2.91 3.04
C VAL A 67 11.69 -3.40 2.63
N GLY A 68 11.79 -4.69 2.33
CA GLY A 68 12.95 -5.28 1.66
C GLY A 68 12.74 -5.31 0.15
N ILE A 69 13.65 -4.71 -0.62
CA ILE A 69 13.56 -4.69 -2.09
C ILE A 69 14.60 -5.65 -2.66
N VAL A 70 14.17 -6.55 -3.55
CA VAL A 70 15.03 -7.49 -4.28
C VAL A 70 14.90 -7.25 -5.77
N THR A 71 16.00 -6.95 -6.46
CA THR A 71 15.99 -6.59 -7.89
C THR A 71 17.18 -7.18 -8.64
N ASN A 72 17.07 -7.37 -9.96
CA ASN A 72 18.21 -7.61 -10.85
C ASN A 72 18.66 -6.36 -11.63
N ALA A 73 18.02 -5.22 -11.36
CA ALA A 73 18.30 -3.96 -12.02
C ALA A 73 18.19 -2.79 -11.04
N GLY A 74 19.29 -2.03 -10.90
CA GLY A 74 19.36 -0.90 -9.98
C GLY A 74 18.35 0.22 -10.26
N GLY A 75 18.10 0.57 -11.52
CA GLY A 75 17.16 1.65 -11.89
C GLY A 75 15.76 1.48 -11.28
N PRO A 76 15.04 0.38 -11.57
CA PRO A 76 13.78 0.07 -10.90
C PRO A 76 13.88 -0.04 -9.38
N GLY A 77 14.99 -0.55 -8.84
CA GLY A 77 15.21 -0.62 -7.40
C GLY A 77 15.27 0.76 -6.74
N ILE A 78 15.89 1.74 -7.39
CA ILE A 78 15.91 3.14 -6.95
C ILE A 78 14.50 3.74 -6.99
N LEU A 79 13.77 3.54 -8.10
CA LEU A 79 12.38 4.04 -8.20
C LEU A 79 11.47 3.43 -7.15
N ALA A 80 11.65 2.15 -6.84
CA ALA A 80 10.91 1.49 -5.77
C ALA A 80 11.23 2.08 -4.39
N ALA A 81 12.50 2.40 -4.12
CA ALA A 81 12.90 3.04 -2.86
C ALA A 81 12.35 4.46 -2.75
N ASP A 82 12.47 5.28 -3.80
CA ASP A 82 11.89 6.63 -3.85
C ASP A 82 10.36 6.59 -3.66
N ALA A 83 9.69 5.62 -4.28
CA ALA A 83 8.27 5.41 -4.11
C ALA A 83 7.93 5.05 -2.66
N CYS A 84 8.69 4.15 -2.02
CA CYS A 84 8.49 3.78 -0.60
C CYS A 84 8.53 5.02 0.28
N ASP A 85 9.56 5.86 0.13
CA ASP A 85 9.71 7.11 0.89
C ASP A 85 8.50 8.05 0.67
N SER A 86 7.99 8.14 -0.56
CA SER A 86 6.84 9.00 -0.88
C SER A 86 5.51 8.53 -0.26
N TRP A 87 5.45 7.28 0.20
CA TRP A 87 4.28 6.63 0.80
C TRP A 87 4.48 6.30 2.30
N ASP A 88 5.47 6.94 2.95
CA ASP A 88 5.80 6.72 4.37
C ASP A 88 6.09 5.24 4.70
N LEU A 89 6.69 4.51 3.74
CA LEU A 89 7.31 3.21 3.93
C LEU A 89 8.82 3.39 4.07
N GLU A 90 9.46 2.52 4.84
CA GLU A 90 10.90 2.59 5.11
C GLU A 90 11.64 1.52 4.33
N VAL A 91 12.78 1.86 3.73
CA VAL A 91 13.71 0.88 3.14
C VAL A 91 14.94 0.78 4.05
N PRO A 92 14.87 0.04 5.17
CA PRO A 92 15.95 0.04 6.15
C PRO A 92 17.18 -0.66 5.58
N GLN A 93 18.35 -0.21 6.04
CA GLN A 93 19.58 -0.94 5.79
C GLN A 93 19.49 -2.35 6.40
N LEU A 94 19.81 -3.38 5.61
CA LEU A 94 19.83 -4.76 6.12
C LEU A 94 20.94 -4.93 7.16
N SER A 95 20.69 -5.74 8.18
CA SER A 95 21.67 -6.06 9.21
C SER A 95 22.89 -6.77 8.64
N ASP A 96 24.02 -6.71 9.34
CA ASP A 96 25.24 -7.42 8.94
C ASP A 96 25.02 -8.92 8.78
N ALA A 97 24.13 -9.51 9.58
CA ALA A 97 23.76 -10.92 9.48
C ALA A 97 23.04 -11.23 8.17
N THR A 98 22.02 -10.44 7.82
CA THR A 98 21.28 -10.58 6.55
C THR A 98 22.21 -10.34 5.35
N GLN A 99 23.04 -9.29 5.41
CA GLN A 99 24.02 -9.00 4.36
C GLN A 99 25.03 -10.15 4.19
N THR A 100 25.50 -10.73 5.28
CA THR A 100 26.42 -11.89 5.24
C THR A 100 25.76 -13.09 4.57
N ALA A 101 24.52 -13.41 4.94
CA ALA A 101 23.76 -14.52 4.34
C ALA A 101 23.56 -14.31 2.82
N LEU A 102 23.23 -13.08 2.40
CA LEU A 102 23.13 -12.73 0.97
C LEU A 102 24.48 -12.89 0.23
N ARG A 103 25.59 -12.51 0.88
CA ARG A 103 26.95 -12.60 0.30
C ARG A 103 27.46 -14.03 0.11
N GLU A 104 26.88 -15.03 0.77
CA GLU A 104 27.29 -16.43 0.58
C GLU A 104 26.98 -16.97 -0.82
N PHE A 105 26.10 -16.31 -1.57
CA PHE A 105 25.65 -16.79 -2.87
C PHE A 105 25.50 -15.74 -3.94
N LEU A 106 25.37 -14.47 -3.57
CA LEU A 106 25.38 -13.40 -4.55
C LEU A 106 26.82 -13.07 -4.99
N PRO A 107 26.99 -12.68 -6.27
CA PRO A 107 28.31 -12.30 -6.77
C PRO A 107 28.84 -11.05 -6.04
N PRO A 108 30.17 -10.84 -6.00
CA PRO A 108 30.78 -9.68 -5.34
C PRO A 108 30.24 -8.33 -5.84
N GLU A 109 29.87 -8.25 -7.11
CA GLU A 109 29.33 -7.06 -7.77
C GLU A 109 27.91 -6.71 -7.33
N ALA A 110 27.17 -7.64 -6.71
CA ALA A 110 25.84 -7.38 -6.18
C ALA A 110 25.88 -6.42 -4.98
N SER A 111 24.82 -5.62 -4.84
CA SER A 111 24.56 -4.83 -3.63
C SER A 111 23.67 -5.64 -2.68
N VAL A 112 23.98 -5.59 -1.38
CA VAL A 112 23.24 -6.35 -0.34
C VAL A 112 22.65 -5.45 0.75
N THR A 113 22.71 -4.12 0.62
CA THR A 113 22.40 -3.17 1.70
C THR A 113 20.91 -2.79 1.84
N ASN A 114 20.06 -3.20 0.90
CA ASN A 114 18.69 -2.71 0.62
C ASN A 114 18.67 -1.41 -0.21
N PRO A 115 18.17 -1.41 -1.46
CA PRO A 115 17.76 -2.59 -2.23
C PRO A 115 18.86 -3.64 -2.40
N VAL A 116 18.48 -4.91 -2.46
CA VAL A 116 19.36 -6.02 -2.84
C VAL A 116 19.38 -6.06 -4.38
N ASP A 117 20.41 -5.47 -4.98
CA ASP A 117 20.63 -5.50 -6.43
C ASP A 117 21.53 -6.68 -6.79
N MET A 118 20.90 -7.74 -7.31
CA MET A 118 21.52 -9.00 -7.69
C MET A 118 22.13 -8.97 -9.11
N ILE A 119 22.13 -7.81 -9.76
CA ILE A 119 22.60 -7.55 -11.13
C ILE A 119 21.91 -8.39 -12.22
N ALA A 120 22.15 -8.05 -13.49
CA ALA A 120 21.47 -8.67 -14.63
C ALA A 120 21.78 -10.17 -14.81
N SER A 121 22.83 -10.69 -14.18
CA SER A 121 23.19 -12.12 -14.19
C SER A 121 22.47 -12.93 -13.11
N ALA A 122 21.53 -12.34 -12.37
CA ALA A 122 20.73 -13.04 -11.37
C ALA A 122 20.07 -14.30 -11.95
N THR A 123 20.33 -15.44 -11.32
CA THR A 123 19.75 -16.74 -11.70
C THR A 123 18.44 -16.97 -10.94
N PRO A 124 17.59 -17.93 -11.37
CA PRO A 124 16.44 -18.34 -10.57
C PRO A 124 16.83 -18.74 -9.13
N ASP A 125 17.97 -19.40 -8.94
CA ASP A 125 18.46 -19.75 -7.59
C ASP A 125 18.80 -18.52 -6.74
N HIS A 126 19.37 -17.46 -7.34
CA HIS A 126 19.59 -16.20 -6.64
C HIS A 126 18.26 -15.60 -6.16
N TYR A 127 17.23 -15.60 -6.99
CA TYR A 127 15.89 -15.14 -6.61
C TYR A 127 15.28 -15.95 -5.46
N ARG A 128 15.31 -17.29 -5.56
CA ARG A 128 14.82 -18.18 -4.49
C ARG A 128 15.47 -17.84 -3.14
N ARG A 129 16.80 -17.82 -3.11
CA ARG A 129 17.57 -17.62 -1.89
C ARG A 129 17.47 -16.20 -1.35
N ALA A 130 17.49 -15.18 -2.22
CA ALA A 130 17.35 -13.79 -1.82
C ALA A 130 15.96 -13.51 -1.24
N ILE A 131 14.90 -14.04 -1.86
CA ILE A 131 13.54 -13.90 -1.34
C ILE A 131 13.38 -14.56 0.01
N SER A 132 13.87 -15.80 0.19
CA SER A 132 13.84 -16.44 1.51
C SER A 132 14.60 -15.60 2.54
N THR A 133 15.82 -15.18 2.22
CA THR A 133 16.68 -14.42 3.14
C THR A 133 16.06 -13.08 3.55
N VAL A 134 15.50 -12.34 2.59
CA VAL A 134 14.88 -11.02 2.84
C VAL A 134 13.56 -11.15 3.61
N LEU A 135 12.74 -12.16 3.31
CA LEU A 135 11.51 -12.42 4.08
C LEU A 135 11.82 -12.85 5.52
N ASP A 136 12.92 -13.58 5.75
CA ASP A 136 13.32 -14.00 7.10
C ASP A 136 13.99 -12.90 7.93
N ALA A 137 14.44 -11.81 7.30
CA ALA A 137 15.11 -10.70 7.97
C ALA A 137 14.17 -10.00 8.98
N PRO A 138 14.52 -9.90 10.28
CA PRO A 138 13.67 -9.27 11.30
C PRO A 138 13.47 -7.76 11.11
N GLU A 139 14.37 -7.11 10.37
CA GLU A 139 14.29 -5.72 9.95
C GLU A 139 13.30 -5.45 8.81
N VAL A 140 12.70 -6.49 8.21
CA VAL A 140 11.76 -6.39 7.07
C VAL A 140 10.36 -6.83 7.51
N ASP A 141 9.33 -6.07 7.15
CA ASP A 141 7.91 -6.39 7.39
C ASP A 141 7.16 -6.81 6.11
N ALA A 142 7.67 -6.40 4.94
CA ALA A 142 7.14 -6.70 3.61
C ALA A 142 8.27 -6.75 2.58
N ALA A 143 8.10 -7.49 1.48
CA ALA A 143 9.09 -7.54 0.41
C ALA A 143 8.51 -7.16 -0.96
N ILE A 144 9.31 -6.46 -1.76
CA ILE A 144 9.03 -6.16 -3.16
C ILE A 144 10.11 -6.79 -4.02
N LEU A 145 9.70 -7.69 -4.91
CA LEU A 145 10.52 -8.32 -5.92
C LEU A 145 10.38 -7.55 -7.23
N ILE A 146 11.51 -7.20 -7.86
CA ILE A 146 11.54 -6.61 -9.18
C ILE A 146 12.34 -7.50 -10.12
N TYR A 147 11.77 -7.77 -11.29
CA TYR A 147 12.38 -8.56 -12.34
C TYR A 147 12.23 -7.86 -13.68
N ILE A 148 13.36 -7.53 -14.29
CA ILE A 148 13.45 -7.17 -15.71
C ILE A 148 14.00 -8.39 -16.45
N PRO A 149 13.30 -8.94 -17.47
CA PRO A 149 13.79 -10.09 -18.22
C PRO A 149 15.17 -9.83 -18.86
N PRO A 150 16.22 -10.58 -18.46
CA PRO A 150 17.48 -10.56 -19.17
C PRO A 150 17.42 -11.53 -20.37
N LEU A 151 18.51 -11.63 -21.13
CA LEU A 151 18.61 -12.57 -22.26
C LEU A 151 18.82 -14.03 -21.85
N VAL A 152 19.05 -14.31 -20.56
CA VAL A 152 19.62 -15.57 -20.07
C VAL A 152 18.72 -16.37 -19.12
N THR A 153 17.59 -15.80 -18.67
CA THR A 153 16.62 -16.48 -17.80
C THR A 153 15.22 -16.37 -18.38
N THR A 154 14.35 -17.32 -18.03
CA THR A 154 12.93 -17.20 -18.36
C THR A 154 12.14 -16.62 -17.17
N PRO A 155 11.13 -15.77 -17.42
CA PRO A 155 10.23 -15.29 -16.36
C PRO A 155 9.58 -16.41 -15.55
N GLU A 156 9.22 -17.52 -16.20
CA GLU A 156 8.56 -18.67 -15.61
C GLU A 156 9.47 -19.40 -14.60
N GLU A 157 10.75 -19.61 -14.94
CA GLU A 157 11.74 -20.19 -14.02
C GLU A 157 11.96 -19.30 -12.79
N VAL A 158 12.06 -17.98 -12.99
CA VAL A 158 12.23 -17.03 -11.89
C VAL A 158 10.99 -17.03 -10.99
N ALA A 159 9.78 -16.99 -11.55
CA ALA A 159 8.55 -17.02 -10.78
C ALA A 159 8.37 -18.32 -9.98
N ALA A 160 8.74 -19.46 -10.56
CA ALA A 160 8.76 -20.74 -9.83
C ALA A 160 9.76 -20.73 -8.67
N ALA A 161 10.97 -20.21 -8.89
CA ALA A 161 12.01 -20.14 -7.88
C ALA A 161 11.67 -19.16 -6.74
N VAL A 162 11.03 -18.03 -7.05
CA VAL A 162 10.51 -17.08 -6.06
C VAL A 162 9.49 -17.76 -5.14
N ARG A 163 8.57 -18.55 -5.70
CA ARG A 163 7.61 -19.32 -4.89
C ARG A 163 8.27 -20.34 -3.98
N GLU A 164 9.31 -21.00 -4.47
CA GLU A 164 10.11 -21.89 -3.63
C GLU A 164 10.74 -21.13 -2.46
N GLY A 165 11.32 -19.95 -2.71
CA GLY A 165 11.89 -19.10 -1.67
C GLY A 165 10.86 -18.64 -0.63
N VAL A 166 9.64 -18.29 -1.05
CA VAL A 166 8.53 -17.97 -0.14
C VAL A 166 8.16 -19.17 0.74
N ARG A 167 8.11 -20.38 0.17
CA ARG A 167 7.80 -21.62 0.90
C ARG A 167 8.91 -22.00 1.88
N GLU A 168 10.18 -21.80 1.51
CA GLU A 168 11.34 -22.09 2.34
C GLU A 168 11.39 -21.18 3.58
N SER A 169 11.15 -19.88 3.40
CA SER A 169 11.06 -18.92 4.50
C SER A 169 9.90 -19.26 5.43
N GLY A 170 8.70 -19.50 4.87
CA GLY A 170 7.50 -19.70 5.68
C GLY A 170 7.06 -18.45 6.47
N ALA A 171 7.71 -17.30 6.27
CA ALA A 171 7.38 -16.07 6.96
C ALA A 171 5.98 -15.55 6.58
N ASP A 172 5.27 -15.08 7.59
CA ASP A 172 3.97 -14.42 7.48
C ASP A 172 4.15 -12.91 7.21
N LYS A 173 4.71 -12.60 6.03
CA LYS A 173 5.00 -11.24 5.52
C LYS A 173 4.57 -11.13 4.05
N PRO A 174 3.95 -10.04 3.58
CA PRO A 174 3.54 -9.94 2.19
C PRO A 174 4.75 -9.89 1.25
N LEU A 175 4.65 -10.58 0.11
CA LEU A 175 5.54 -10.42 -1.04
C LEU A 175 4.74 -9.89 -2.23
N LEU A 176 5.23 -8.82 -2.84
CA LEU A 176 4.72 -8.24 -4.08
C LEU A 176 5.77 -8.42 -5.18
N ALA A 177 5.34 -8.63 -6.41
CA ALA A 177 6.23 -8.76 -7.55
C ALA A 177 6.01 -7.66 -8.59
N CYS A 178 7.07 -7.32 -9.31
CA CYS A 178 7.06 -6.41 -10.46
C CYS A 178 7.82 -7.10 -11.60
N PHE A 179 7.11 -7.91 -12.38
CA PHE A 179 7.64 -8.49 -13.62
C PHE A 179 7.46 -7.46 -14.73
N MET A 180 8.48 -6.63 -14.92
CA MET A 180 8.46 -5.50 -15.85
C MET A 180 8.65 -6.00 -17.30
N MET A 181 7.58 -6.54 -17.88
CA MET A 181 7.58 -7.15 -19.20
C MET A 181 6.22 -7.03 -19.91
N VAL A 182 6.24 -7.10 -21.24
CA VAL A 182 5.03 -6.91 -22.07
C VAL A 182 4.03 -8.05 -21.93
N ARG A 183 4.48 -9.30 -21.71
CA ARG A 183 3.59 -10.48 -21.65
C ARG A 183 2.87 -10.64 -20.31
N GLY A 184 3.00 -9.68 -19.41
CA GLY A 184 2.41 -9.72 -18.07
C GLY A 184 3.14 -10.69 -17.14
N ALA A 185 2.59 -10.87 -15.94
CA ALA A 185 3.17 -11.72 -14.91
C ALA A 185 3.10 -13.22 -15.26
N PRO A 186 4.12 -14.02 -14.94
CA PRO A 186 4.07 -15.46 -15.16
C PRO A 186 2.98 -16.12 -14.30
N PRO A 187 2.21 -17.08 -14.84
CA PRO A 187 1.15 -17.77 -14.11
C PRO A 187 1.69 -18.53 -12.89
N GLU A 188 2.98 -18.87 -12.89
CA GLU A 188 3.66 -19.55 -11.80
C GLU A 188 3.46 -18.83 -10.47
N LEU A 189 3.44 -17.49 -10.45
CA LEU A 189 3.20 -16.66 -9.25
C LEU A 189 1.83 -16.92 -8.59
N GLN A 190 0.88 -17.48 -9.34
CA GLN A 190 -0.51 -17.67 -8.93
C GLN A 190 -0.91 -19.15 -8.81
N LEU A 191 0.04 -20.09 -8.86
CA LEU A 191 -0.29 -21.53 -8.80
C LEU A 191 -0.69 -22.05 -7.41
N ASP A 192 -0.51 -21.25 -6.35
CA ASP A 192 -0.83 -21.63 -4.97
C ASP A 192 -2.00 -20.84 -4.44
N GLU A 193 -3.19 -21.46 -4.38
CA GLU A 193 -4.41 -20.81 -3.86
C GLU A 193 -4.26 -20.28 -2.44
N SER A 194 -3.32 -20.81 -1.64
CA SER A 194 -3.09 -20.35 -0.27
C SER A 194 -2.26 -19.07 -0.18
N ARG A 195 -1.45 -18.74 -1.21
CA ARG A 195 -0.57 -17.57 -1.24
C ARG A 195 -0.16 -17.18 -2.66
N HIS A 196 -1.09 -16.62 -3.43
CA HIS A 196 -0.76 -16.02 -4.73
C HIS A 196 0.11 -14.78 -4.54
N ILE A 197 1.19 -14.66 -5.30
CA ILE A 197 2.05 -13.47 -5.29
C ILE A 197 1.46 -12.46 -6.30
N PRO A 198 0.88 -11.34 -5.85
CA PRO A 198 0.37 -10.32 -6.76
C PRO A 198 1.55 -9.72 -7.54
N SER A 199 1.31 -9.44 -8.82
CA SER A 199 2.31 -8.82 -9.68
C SER A 199 1.76 -7.54 -10.28
N TYR A 200 2.57 -6.49 -10.17
CA TYR A 200 2.29 -5.14 -10.65
C TYR A 200 3.15 -4.84 -11.86
N THR A 201 2.75 -3.83 -12.63
CA THR A 201 3.47 -3.44 -13.85
C THR A 201 4.71 -2.63 -13.49
N PHE A 202 4.57 -1.69 -12.57
CA PHE A 202 5.67 -0.84 -12.10
C PHE A 202 5.86 -0.94 -10.59
N PRO A 203 7.07 -0.63 -10.08
CA PRO A 203 7.32 -0.63 -8.64
C PRO A 203 6.43 0.35 -7.86
N ASP A 204 6.12 1.52 -8.41
CA ASP A 204 5.26 2.52 -7.79
C ASP A 204 3.86 1.97 -7.48
N ASP A 205 3.29 1.17 -8.38
CA ASP A 205 1.97 0.54 -8.20
C ASP A 205 1.98 -0.47 -7.05
N ALA A 206 3.07 -1.26 -6.94
CA ALA A 206 3.25 -2.24 -5.87
C ALA A 206 3.41 -1.54 -4.52
N VAL A 207 4.24 -0.50 -4.46
CA VAL A 207 4.44 0.33 -3.27
C VAL A 207 3.14 0.97 -2.82
N GLN A 208 2.39 1.58 -3.74
CA GLN A 208 1.10 2.20 -3.42
C GLN A 208 0.10 1.18 -2.85
N ALA A 209 0.02 -0.02 -3.45
CA ALA A 209 -0.84 -1.07 -2.94
C ALA A 209 -0.42 -1.52 -1.52
N LEU A 210 0.89 -1.66 -1.30
CA LEU A 210 1.45 -2.02 0.01
C LEU A 210 1.18 -0.95 1.07
N ALA A 211 1.33 0.32 0.73
CA ALA A 211 1.06 1.45 1.64
C ALA A 211 -0.42 1.44 2.10
N HIS A 212 -1.35 1.29 1.17
CA HIS A 212 -2.77 1.14 1.51
C HIS A 212 -3.07 -0.09 2.37
N ALA A 213 -2.38 -1.21 2.14
CA ALA A 213 -2.51 -2.40 2.97
C ALA A 213 -1.93 -2.21 4.38
N ARG A 214 -0.83 -1.45 4.51
CA ARG A 214 -0.25 -1.04 5.79
C ARG A 214 -1.21 -0.15 6.57
N ASP A 215 -1.74 0.89 5.95
CA ASP A 215 -2.69 1.81 6.62
C ASP A 215 -3.94 1.06 7.10
N TYR A 216 -4.42 0.10 6.30
CA TYR A 216 -5.53 -0.77 6.71
C TYR A 216 -5.17 -1.70 7.87
N ALA A 217 -3.96 -2.27 7.88
CA ALA A 217 -3.49 -3.10 8.97
C ALA A 217 -3.42 -2.31 10.28
N GLU A 218 -2.85 -1.11 10.23
CA GLU A 218 -2.79 -0.18 11.37
C GLU A 218 -4.18 0.20 11.87
N TYR A 219 -5.11 0.53 10.96
CA TYR A 219 -6.51 0.82 11.34
C TYR A 219 -7.18 -0.39 12.00
N ARG A 220 -7.02 -1.59 11.43
CA ARG A 220 -7.65 -2.82 11.94
C ARG A 220 -7.13 -3.18 13.33
N ASP A 221 -5.84 -2.95 13.56
CA ASP A 221 -5.16 -3.32 14.80
C ASP A 221 -5.24 -2.21 15.87
N ALA A 222 -5.68 -1.01 15.48
CA ALA A 222 -5.95 0.08 16.40
C ALA A 222 -7.13 -0.23 17.33
N SER A 223 -7.03 0.23 18.58
CA SER A 223 -8.15 0.19 19.51
C SER A 223 -9.28 1.10 19.04
N GLU A 224 -10.53 0.67 19.20
CA GLU A 224 -11.74 1.47 18.95
C GLU A 224 -11.82 2.76 19.80
N GLY A 225 -10.86 2.96 20.70
CA GLY A 225 -10.79 4.10 21.60
C GLY A 225 -11.83 4.00 22.71
N LYS A 226 -12.02 5.10 23.44
CA LYS A 226 -13.08 5.24 24.43
C LYS A 226 -13.89 6.47 24.07
N VAL A 227 -15.21 6.31 23.99
CA VAL A 227 -16.11 7.46 23.91
C VAL A 227 -15.96 8.25 25.20
N VAL A 228 -15.45 9.47 25.10
CA VAL A 228 -15.31 10.38 26.23
C VAL A 228 -16.61 11.17 26.36
N GLU A 229 -17.32 10.98 27.47
CA GLU A 229 -18.46 11.83 27.82
C GLU A 229 -17.99 13.02 28.64
N PHE A 230 -18.16 14.22 28.07
CA PHE A 230 -17.92 15.48 28.75
C PHE A 230 -19.21 15.92 29.45
N LYS A 231 -19.15 16.14 30.76
CA LYS A 231 -20.34 16.47 31.58
C LYS A 231 -20.77 17.93 31.48
N ASP A 232 -19.88 18.76 30.97
CA ASP A 232 -19.98 20.21 30.86
C ASP A 232 -20.39 20.69 29.47
N VAL A 233 -20.61 19.77 28.51
CA VAL A 233 -21.06 20.13 27.16
C VAL A 233 -22.53 20.51 27.14
N ASN A 234 -22.81 21.74 26.75
CA ASN A 234 -24.13 22.27 26.49
C ASN A 234 -24.60 21.89 25.07
N THR A 235 -25.00 20.63 24.93
CA THR A 235 -25.48 20.06 23.66
C THR A 235 -26.70 20.79 23.07
N GLU A 236 -27.55 21.39 23.90
CA GLU A 236 -28.71 22.15 23.44
C GLU A 236 -28.28 23.45 22.75
N ALA A 237 -27.43 24.25 23.41
CA ALA A 237 -26.89 25.47 22.84
C ALA A 237 -26.07 25.20 21.56
N ALA A 238 -25.29 24.11 21.54
CA ALA A 238 -24.54 23.71 20.36
C ALA A 238 -25.47 23.41 19.16
N ARG A 239 -26.56 22.67 19.39
CA ARG A 239 -27.56 22.37 18.34
C ARG A 239 -28.26 23.62 17.84
N ASP A 240 -28.62 24.53 18.73
CA ASP A 240 -29.28 25.78 18.35
C ASP A 240 -28.35 26.71 17.56
N LEU A 241 -27.07 26.77 17.92
CA LEU A 241 -26.05 27.47 17.14
C LEU A 241 -25.92 26.86 15.74
N LEU A 242 -25.84 25.53 15.62
CA LEU A 242 -25.76 24.85 14.32
C LEU A 242 -27.00 25.08 13.45
N ARG A 243 -28.20 25.11 14.04
CA ARG A 243 -29.46 25.35 13.32
C ARG A 243 -29.61 26.81 12.87
N SER A 244 -29.10 27.74 13.66
CA SER A 244 -29.18 29.18 13.36
C SER A 244 -28.03 29.67 12.47
N ALA A 245 -26.95 28.89 12.36
CA ALA A 245 -25.86 29.21 11.46
C ALA A 245 -26.33 29.21 10.01
N VAL A 246 -26.12 30.32 9.31
CA VAL A 246 -26.36 30.41 7.88
C VAL A 246 -25.23 29.68 7.17
N ILE A 247 -25.53 28.46 6.72
CA ILE A 247 -24.62 27.64 5.95
C ILE A 247 -24.70 28.07 4.49
N ASP A 248 -23.66 28.73 3.98
CA ASP A 248 -23.56 29.10 2.56
C ASP A 248 -23.16 27.86 1.73
N PRO A 249 -24.07 27.30 0.91
CA PRO A 249 -23.77 26.11 0.14
C PRO A 249 -22.70 26.35 -0.92
N SER A 250 -22.53 27.60 -1.38
CA SER A 250 -21.52 27.98 -2.37
C SER A 250 -20.10 28.03 -1.80
N LYS A 251 -19.98 28.09 -0.47
CA LYS A 251 -18.70 28.03 0.27
C LYS A 251 -18.44 26.66 0.87
N GLY A 252 -19.11 25.61 0.41
CA GLY A 252 -18.88 24.24 0.88
C GLY A 252 -19.59 23.88 2.18
N GLY A 253 -20.50 24.74 2.66
CA GLY A 253 -21.34 24.43 3.81
C GLY A 253 -20.65 24.51 5.18
N TRP A 254 -19.58 25.29 5.29
CA TRP A 254 -18.84 25.48 6.54
C TRP A 254 -19.43 26.56 7.44
N LEU A 255 -19.25 26.40 8.75
CA LEU A 255 -19.53 27.47 9.73
C LEU A 255 -18.57 28.64 9.52
N ALA A 256 -19.06 29.86 9.76
CA ALA A 256 -18.18 31.02 9.90
C ALA A 256 -17.22 30.82 11.09
N PRO A 257 -15.98 31.34 11.03
CA PRO A 257 -14.97 31.14 12.09
C PRO A 257 -15.48 31.45 13.50
N ASP A 258 -16.22 32.55 13.67
CA ASP A 258 -16.76 32.96 14.98
C ASP A 258 -17.78 31.94 15.51
N SER A 259 -18.64 31.41 14.63
CA SER A 259 -19.61 30.37 14.99
C SER A 259 -18.91 29.05 15.33
N ALA A 260 -17.83 28.70 14.63
CA ALA A 260 -17.05 27.51 14.91
C ALA A 260 -16.32 27.61 16.27
N LEU A 261 -15.71 28.77 16.57
CA LEU A 261 -15.08 29.03 17.87
C LEU A 261 -16.10 28.94 19.01
N ARG A 262 -17.25 29.62 18.84
CA ARG A 262 -18.32 29.58 19.83
C ARG A 262 -18.91 28.19 20.02
N LEU A 263 -18.93 27.35 18.97
CA LEU A 263 -19.34 25.95 19.09
C LEU A 263 -18.37 25.14 19.95
N MET A 264 -17.06 25.44 19.92
CA MET A 264 -16.06 24.76 20.75
C MET A 264 -16.07 25.20 22.21
N GLU A 265 -16.71 26.33 22.53
CA GLU A 265 -16.89 26.83 23.90
C GLU A 265 -18.16 26.28 24.59
N LEU A 266 -19.01 25.57 23.85
CA LEU A 266 -20.28 24.99 24.32
C LEU A 266 -20.14 23.50 24.63
#